data_AF-A0A1M6H6K1-F1
#
_entry.id   AF-A0A1M6H6K1-F1
#
_cell.length_a   1.000
_cell.length_b   1.000
_cell.length_c   1.000
_cell.angle_alpha   90.00
_cell.angle_beta   90.00
_cell.angle_gamma   90.00
#
_symmetry.space_group_name_H-M   'P 1'
#
loop_
_entity.id
_entity.type
_entity.pdbx_description
1 polymer ?
#
loop_
_entity_poly.entity_id
_entity_poly.type
_entity_poly.pdbx_seq_one_letter_code
_entity_poly.pdbx_strand_id
1 'polypeptide(L)'
;MNLIDRYLYAVTQRLPEDIRKDVSRELQANIEDMLPENPTETDVRKVLEKLGNPINLAEEYSPNKRYLIGPTLYDSYFSVLKLVTGIVITILSSITMLKWIFNPTIDSNLTNMIIEFFTDMLVTVIQGVMQGALWVTLSFAVLERTGINEGKIPFIKKKWSLEDLETIPLSDKRKISRGETLFSMFCTVLFTSLVYFNPQLIALYVKGANGVIEVTPLFSIERLQSYIFVIVLFAIIQLIIFIWKFISMQWSFPLAMINAIHNIALTILVWVVISDEYLFNQNFFLAIADYTNIPITKITPIWSNNLWIFGACFAVISIWDAVAAFIKGKR
;
A
#
# COMPACT_ATOMS: atom_id res chain seq x y z
N MET A 1 4.14 2.74 -61.13
CA MET A 1 4.72 2.63 -59.78
C MET A 1 5.12 1.19 -59.58
N ASN A 2 6.38 0.95 -59.27
CA ASN A 2 6.96 -0.36 -59.04
C ASN A 2 6.33 -0.97 -57.75
N LEU A 3 6.27 -2.31 -57.63
CA LEU A 3 5.76 -2.98 -56.43
C LEU A 3 6.54 -2.55 -55.17
N ILE A 4 7.85 -2.32 -55.35
CA ILE A 4 8.77 -1.84 -54.32
C ILE A 4 8.34 -0.45 -53.83
N ASP A 5 8.05 0.50 -54.74
CA ASP A 5 7.60 1.86 -54.37
C ASP A 5 6.31 1.82 -53.52
N ARG A 6 5.38 0.95 -53.89
CA ARG A 6 4.13 0.76 -53.15
C ARG A 6 4.37 0.19 -51.76
N TYR A 7 5.30 -0.76 -51.63
CA TYR A 7 5.67 -1.35 -50.36
C TYR A 7 6.38 -0.34 -49.45
N LEU A 8 7.37 0.38 -49.98
CA LEU A 8 8.09 1.45 -49.26
C LEU A 8 7.13 2.55 -48.80
N TYR A 9 6.20 2.97 -49.66
CA TYR A 9 5.18 3.94 -49.28
C TYR A 9 4.29 3.41 -48.14
N ALA A 10 3.87 2.14 -48.21
CA ALA A 10 3.06 1.53 -47.17
C ALA A 10 3.77 1.47 -45.81
N VAL A 11 5.09 1.21 -45.78
CA VAL A 11 5.87 1.22 -44.53
C VAL A 11 6.03 2.65 -44.03
N THR A 12 6.53 3.55 -44.89
CA THR A 12 6.96 4.90 -44.49
C THR A 12 5.82 5.84 -44.13
N GLN A 13 4.63 5.69 -44.74
CA GLN A 13 3.45 6.51 -44.40
C GLN A 13 3.07 6.39 -42.91
N ARG A 14 3.41 5.27 -42.26
CA ARG A 14 3.10 5.00 -40.85
C ARG A 14 4.12 5.56 -39.87
N LEU A 15 5.27 6.02 -40.36
CA LEU A 15 6.37 6.56 -39.56
C LEU A 15 6.25 8.09 -39.39
N PRO A 16 6.86 8.67 -38.33
CA PRO A 16 7.07 10.11 -38.19
C PRO A 16 7.80 10.72 -39.40
N GLU A 17 7.40 11.92 -39.84
CA GLU A 17 7.87 12.55 -41.09
C GLU A 17 9.38 12.75 -41.15
N ASP A 18 10.01 13.00 -40.00
CA ASP A 18 11.44 13.22 -39.82
C ASP A 18 12.29 12.02 -40.19
N ILE A 19 11.79 10.79 -39.98
CA ILE A 19 12.55 9.56 -40.26
C ILE A 19 12.13 8.86 -41.56
N ARG A 20 11.01 9.26 -42.19
CA ARG A 20 10.47 8.56 -43.38
C ARG A 20 11.49 8.42 -44.50
N LYS A 21 12.24 9.48 -44.79
CA LYS A 21 13.20 9.51 -45.89
C LYS A 21 14.39 8.57 -45.65
N ASP A 22 14.89 8.54 -44.42
CA ASP A 22 16.04 7.72 -44.08
C ASP A 22 15.67 6.25 -44.02
N VAL A 23 14.54 5.91 -43.38
CA VAL A 23 14.00 4.54 -43.37
C VAL A 23 13.64 4.08 -44.78
N SER A 24 13.06 4.95 -45.63
CA SER A 24 12.79 4.58 -47.03
C SER A 24 14.05 4.21 -47.78
N ARG A 25 15.14 4.97 -47.59
CA ARG A 25 16.42 4.75 -48.27
C ARG A 25 17.09 3.46 -47.79
N GLU A 26 17.11 3.24 -46.48
CA GLU A 26 17.65 2.03 -45.86
C GLU A 26 16.89 0.78 -46.29
N LEU A 27 15.55 0.83 -46.22
CA LEU A 27 14.70 -0.29 -46.61
C LEU A 27 14.80 -0.58 -48.12
N GLN A 28 14.94 0.46 -48.94
CA GLN A 28 15.16 0.29 -50.38
C GLN A 28 16.49 -0.41 -50.64
N ALA A 29 17.58 0.03 -50.02
CA ALA A 29 18.90 -0.60 -50.17
C ALA A 29 18.86 -2.08 -49.73
N ASN A 30 18.19 -2.38 -48.62
CA ASN A 30 18.04 -3.76 -48.14
C ASN A 30 17.23 -4.63 -49.11
N ILE A 31 16.17 -4.09 -49.73
CA ILE A 31 15.41 -4.80 -50.76
C ILE A 31 16.28 -5.04 -52.01
N GLU A 32 17.07 -4.05 -52.43
CA GLU A 32 17.97 -4.16 -53.59
C GLU A 32 19.06 -5.21 -53.35
N ASP A 33 19.64 -5.28 -52.15
CA ASP A 33 20.64 -6.28 -51.77
C ASP A 33 20.07 -7.72 -51.73
N MET A 34 18.76 -7.86 -51.48
CA MET A 34 18.08 -9.16 -51.48
C MET A 34 17.72 -9.65 -52.89
N LEU A 35 17.80 -8.79 -53.92
CA LEU A 35 17.43 -9.11 -55.29
C LEU A 35 18.65 -9.58 -56.12
N PRO A 36 18.47 -10.50 -57.07
CA PRO A 36 19.53 -10.86 -58.02
C PRO A 36 19.77 -9.74 -59.05
N GLU A 37 20.93 -9.74 -59.74
CA GLU A 37 21.34 -8.68 -60.68
C GLU A 37 20.31 -8.35 -61.77
N ASN A 38 19.52 -9.33 -62.21
CA ASN A 38 18.40 -9.15 -63.14
C ASN A 38 17.10 -9.69 -62.52
N PRO A 39 16.42 -8.90 -61.68
CA PRO A 39 15.28 -9.37 -60.90
C PRO A 39 14.02 -9.53 -61.76
N THR A 40 13.35 -10.66 -61.62
CA THR A 40 12.01 -10.86 -62.20
C THR A 40 10.92 -10.37 -61.24
N GLU A 41 9.71 -10.11 -61.73
CA GLU A 41 8.57 -9.73 -60.86
C GLU A 41 8.27 -10.78 -59.78
N THR A 42 8.54 -12.07 -60.06
CA THR A 42 8.40 -13.15 -59.09
C THR A 42 9.44 -13.08 -57.98
N ASP A 43 10.65 -12.61 -58.26
CA ASP A 43 11.70 -12.44 -57.25
C ASP A 43 11.36 -11.28 -56.32
N VAL A 44 10.91 -10.15 -56.89
CA VAL A 44 10.43 -8.99 -56.13
C VAL A 44 9.29 -9.38 -55.19
N ARG A 45 8.30 -10.13 -55.67
CA ARG A 45 7.20 -10.61 -54.82
C ARG A 45 7.70 -11.47 -53.66
N LYS A 46 8.59 -12.44 -53.92
CA LYS A 46 9.15 -13.31 -52.87
C LYS A 46 9.91 -12.53 -51.81
N VAL A 47 10.71 -11.54 -52.20
CA VAL A 47 11.45 -10.68 -51.26
C VAL A 47 10.48 -9.89 -50.38
N LEU A 48 9.47 -9.25 -50.98
CA LEU A 48 8.48 -8.47 -50.23
C LEU A 48 7.61 -9.36 -49.32
N GLU A 49 7.24 -10.57 -49.75
CA GLU A 49 6.55 -11.55 -48.91
C GLU A 49 7.42 -12.04 -47.75
N LYS A 50 8.74 -12.18 -47.96
CA LYS A 50 9.71 -12.53 -46.92
C LYS A 50 9.88 -11.41 -45.87
N LEU A 51 9.83 -10.14 -46.30
CA LEU A 51 9.80 -8.99 -45.39
C LEU A 51 8.47 -8.89 -44.63
N GLY A 52 7.40 -9.46 -45.17
CA GLY A 52 6.13 -9.62 -44.48
C GLY A 52 5.25 -8.36 -44.52
N ASN A 53 4.39 -8.22 -43.52
CA ASN A 53 3.38 -7.16 -43.49
C ASN A 53 4.04 -5.77 -43.27
N PRO A 54 3.84 -4.79 -44.17
CA PRO A 54 4.43 -3.46 -44.03
C PRO A 54 3.98 -2.71 -42.76
N ILE A 55 2.85 -3.10 -42.14
CA ILE A 55 2.42 -2.58 -40.83
C ILE A 55 3.39 -3.00 -39.73
N ASN A 56 3.72 -4.29 -39.67
CA ASN A 56 4.59 -4.83 -38.63
C ASN A 56 6.02 -4.31 -38.82
N LEU A 57 6.49 -4.25 -40.07
CA LEU A 57 7.80 -3.71 -40.38
C LEU A 57 7.91 -2.23 -39.99
N ALA A 58 6.86 -1.43 -40.19
CA ALA A 58 6.84 -0.04 -39.74
C ALA A 58 6.91 0.10 -38.22
N GLU A 59 6.37 -0.85 -37.44
CA GLU A 59 6.50 -0.83 -35.98
C GLU A 59 7.93 -1.09 -35.51
N GLU A 60 8.71 -1.88 -36.25
CA GLU A 60 10.13 -2.13 -35.97
C GLU A 60 11.00 -0.89 -36.20
N TYR A 61 10.70 -0.12 -37.25
CA TYR A 61 11.37 1.16 -37.54
C TYR A 61 10.81 2.35 -36.75
N SER A 62 9.69 2.19 -36.03
CA SER A 62 9.07 3.30 -35.28
C SER A 62 9.83 3.59 -33.99
N PRO A 63 10.35 4.82 -33.78
CA PRO A 63 11.09 5.18 -32.58
C PRO A 63 10.19 5.22 -31.35
N ASN A 64 8.89 5.50 -31.54
CA ASN A 64 7.89 5.53 -30.49
C ASN A 64 6.91 4.37 -30.68
N LYS A 65 7.00 3.36 -29.82
CA LYS A 65 5.99 2.30 -29.76
C LYS A 65 4.72 2.88 -29.13
N ARG A 66 3.54 2.59 -29.71
CA ARG A 66 2.24 3.16 -29.30
C ARG A 66 1.66 2.49 -28.06
N TYR A 67 2.47 2.28 -27.03
CA TYR A 67 2.01 1.71 -25.77
C TYR A 67 1.56 2.81 -24.80
N LEU A 68 0.49 2.55 -24.04
CA LEU A 68 0.14 3.40 -22.90
C LEU A 68 1.18 3.25 -21.77
N ILE A 69 1.65 2.01 -21.58
CA ILE A 69 2.72 1.63 -20.65
C ILE A 69 3.57 0.61 -21.41
N GLY A 70 4.85 0.91 -21.63
CA GLY A 70 5.76 0.08 -22.40
C GLY A 70 6.11 -1.22 -21.69
N PRO A 71 6.63 -2.22 -22.42
CA PRO A 71 7.06 -3.50 -21.84
C PRO A 71 8.16 -3.34 -20.77
N THR A 72 8.94 -2.25 -20.84
CA THR A 72 9.93 -1.90 -19.84
C THR A 72 9.29 -1.57 -18.49
N LEU A 73 8.25 -0.73 -18.46
CA LEU A 73 7.59 -0.31 -17.21
C LEU A 73 6.49 -1.26 -16.74
N TYR A 74 6.08 -2.24 -17.54
CA TYR A 74 4.89 -3.05 -17.29
C TYR A 74 4.97 -3.88 -15.99
N ASP A 75 6.10 -4.51 -15.71
CA ASP A 75 6.28 -5.30 -14.48
C ASP A 75 6.23 -4.43 -13.22
N SER A 76 6.85 -3.25 -13.31
CA SER A 76 6.85 -2.23 -12.26
C SER A 76 5.44 -1.69 -12.03
N TYR A 77 4.70 -1.38 -13.10
CA TYR A 77 3.30 -0.98 -13.06
C TYR A 77 2.44 -2.03 -12.35
N PHE A 78 2.53 -3.28 -12.77
CA PHE A 78 1.69 -4.35 -12.21
C PHE A 78 2.00 -4.63 -10.74
N SER A 79 3.27 -4.50 -10.36
CA SER A 79 3.71 -4.62 -8.96
C SER A 79 3.11 -3.51 -8.09
N VAL A 80 3.18 -2.26 -8.54
CA VAL A 80 2.59 -1.11 -7.83
C VAL A 80 1.06 -1.22 -7.78
N LEU A 81 0.42 -1.65 -8.88
CA LEU A 81 -1.03 -1.80 -8.93
C LEU A 81 -1.54 -2.84 -7.90
N LYS A 82 -0.90 -4.01 -7.82
CA LYS A 82 -1.21 -5.03 -6.79
C LYS A 82 -1.02 -4.48 -5.40
N LEU A 83 0.06 -3.71 -5.21
CA LEU A 83 0.39 -3.13 -3.92
C LEU A 83 -0.68 -2.15 -3.44
N VAL A 84 -1.01 -1.16 -4.29
CA VAL A 84 -2.03 -0.16 -4.00
C VAL A 84 -3.38 -0.83 -3.77
N THR A 85 -3.75 -1.82 -4.58
CA THR A 85 -4.99 -2.58 -4.43
C THR A 85 -5.07 -3.26 -3.05
N GLY A 86 -4.02 -3.94 -2.61
CA GLY A 86 -4.00 -4.61 -1.30
C GLY A 86 -4.13 -3.64 -0.12
N ILE A 87 -3.46 -2.48 -0.20
CA ILE A 87 -3.54 -1.43 0.83
C ILE A 87 -4.95 -0.83 0.88
N VAL A 88 -5.50 -0.47 -0.29
CA VAL A 88 -6.84 0.12 -0.41
C VAL A 88 -7.91 -0.82 0.13
N ILE A 89 -7.88 -2.10 -0.26
CA ILE A 89 -8.80 -3.12 0.26
C ILE A 89 -8.72 -3.16 1.79
N THR A 90 -7.51 -3.23 2.36
CA THR A 90 -7.32 -3.37 3.80
C THR A 90 -7.81 -2.15 4.57
N ILE A 91 -7.45 -0.94 4.13
CA ILE A 91 -7.82 0.30 4.82
C ILE A 91 -9.33 0.55 4.70
N LEU A 92 -9.90 0.47 3.49
CA LEU A 92 -11.32 0.75 3.29
C LEU A 92 -12.22 -0.30 3.92
N SER A 93 -11.81 -1.58 3.92
CA SER A 93 -12.52 -2.64 4.65
C SER A 93 -12.54 -2.34 6.15
N SER A 94 -11.39 -1.94 6.73
CA SER A 94 -11.30 -1.54 8.14
C SER A 94 -12.27 -0.39 8.44
N ILE A 95 -12.22 0.68 7.65
CA ILE A 95 -13.03 1.88 7.88
C ILE A 95 -14.53 1.56 7.77
N THR A 96 -14.94 0.79 6.76
CA THR A 96 -16.34 0.42 6.58
C THR A 96 -16.84 -0.50 7.70
N MET A 97 -16.03 -1.47 8.12
CA MET A 97 -16.33 -2.32 9.27
C MET A 97 -16.55 -1.49 10.54
N LEU A 98 -15.68 -0.52 10.80
CA LEU A 98 -15.80 0.36 11.96
C LEU A 98 -17.04 1.25 11.90
N LYS A 99 -17.36 1.82 10.73
CA LYS A 99 -18.57 2.60 10.50
C LYS A 99 -19.83 1.84 10.93
N TRP A 100 -19.92 0.56 10.54
CA TRP A 100 -21.07 -0.29 10.85
C TRP A 100 -21.11 -0.78 12.30
N ILE A 101 -19.95 -1.05 12.92
CA ILE A 101 -19.88 -1.40 14.35
C ILE A 101 -20.33 -0.22 15.22
N PHE A 102 -19.94 1.00 14.84
CA PHE A 102 -20.16 2.18 15.67
C PHE A 102 -21.50 2.87 15.45
N ASN A 103 -22.08 2.79 14.25
CA ASN A 103 -23.37 3.36 13.94
C ASN A 103 -24.30 2.28 13.38
N PRO A 104 -24.72 1.28 14.18
CA PRO A 104 -25.68 0.29 13.72
C PRO A 104 -27.01 0.98 13.41
N THR A 105 -27.55 0.75 12.22
CA THR A 105 -28.89 1.22 11.83
C THR A 105 -29.94 0.51 12.69
N ILE A 106 -30.56 1.23 13.63
CA ILE A 106 -31.44 0.66 14.66
C ILE A 106 -32.80 0.18 14.08
N ASP A 107 -33.18 0.65 12.89
CA ASP A 107 -34.52 0.47 12.33
C ASP A 107 -34.68 -0.67 11.30
N SER A 108 -33.61 -1.39 10.93
CA SER A 108 -33.67 -2.41 9.88
C SER A 108 -33.69 -3.84 10.44
N ASN A 109 -34.48 -4.72 9.80
CA ASN A 109 -34.41 -6.17 10.03
C ASN A 109 -32.95 -6.65 9.96
N LEU A 110 -32.52 -7.56 10.85
CA LEU A 110 -31.14 -8.10 10.88
C LEU A 110 -30.65 -8.55 9.50
N THR A 111 -31.52 -9.16 8.69
CA THR A 111 -31.20 -9.56 7.32
C THR A 111 -30.86 -8.38 6.42
N ASN A 112 -31.60 -7.28 6.51
CA ASN A 112 -31.35 -6.06 5.73
C ASN A 112 -30.06 -5.38 6.19
N MET A 113 -29.80 -5.32 7.50
CA MET A 113 -28.55 -4.77 8.05
C MET A 113 -27.32 -5.51 7.50
N ILE A 114 -27.36 -6.85 7.47
CA ILE A 114 -26.27 -7.66 6.93
C ILE A 114 -26.08 -7.40 5.43
N ILE A 115 -27.17 -7.35 4.66
CA ILE A 115 -27.11 -7.08 3.21
C ILE A 115 -26.54 -5.69 2.94
N GLU A 116 -27.00 -4.66 3.66
CA GLU A 116 -26.52 -3.29 3.52
C GLU A 116 -25.03 -3.16 3.91
N PHE A 117 -24.59 -3.83 4.98
CA PHE A 117 -23.18 -3.89 5.36
C PHE A 117 -22.30 -4.43 4.23
N PHE A 118 -22.64 -5.62 3.69
CA PHE A 118 -21.84 -6.22 2.62
C PHE A 118 -21.91 -5.39 1.33
N THR A 119 -23.05 -4.76 1.05
CA THR A 119 -23.22 -3.89 -0.11
C THR A 119 -22.35 -2.63 0.02
N ASP A 120 -22.41 -1.93 1.15
CA ASP A 120 -21.59 -0.73 1.43
C ASP A 120 -20.10 -1.06 1.40
N MET A 121 -19.69 -2.20 1.98
CA MET A 121 -18.31 -2.68 1.95
C MET A 121 -17.83 -2.96 0.52
N LEU A 122 -18.61 -3.70 -0.28
CA LEU A 122 -18.25 -4.01 -1.66
C LEU A 122 -18.18 -2.74 -2.52
N VAL A 123 -19.18 -1.85 -2.42
CA VAL A 123 -19.21 -0.60 -3.18
C VAL A 123 -18.01 0.28 -2.82
N THR A 124 -17.74 0.46 -1.54
CA THR A 124 -16.63 1.31 -1.06
C THR A 124 -15.28 0.75 -1.52
N VAL A 125 -15.06 -0.55 -1.37
CA VAL A 125 -13.80 -1.20 -1.79
C VAL A 125 -13.64 -1.16 -3.30
N ILE A 126 -14.66 -1.50 -4.09
CA ILE A 126 -14.59 -1.47 -5.56
C ILE A 126 -14.30 -0.06 -6.04
N GLN A 127 -15.02 0.95 -5.52
CA GLN A 127 -14.80 2.34 -5.88
C GLN A 127 -13.37 2.79 -5.54
N GLY A 128 -12.89 2.43 -4.35
CA GLY A 128 -11.51 2.72 -3.93
C GLY A 128 -10.46 2.06 -4.81
N VAL A 129 -10.63 0.78 -5.15
CA VAL A 129 -9.71 0.05 -6.02
C VAL A 129 -9.72 0.63 -7.42
N MET A 130 -10.88 0.98 -7.98
CA MET A 130 -10.97 1.64 -9.29
C MET A 130 -10.25 2.99 -9.30
N GLN A 131 -10.45 3.82 -8.27
CA GLN A 131 -9.74 5.10 -8.13
C GLN A 131 -8.23 4.89 -8.00
N GLY A 132 -7.80 3.95 -7.16
CA GLY A 132 -6.38 3.61 -6.99
C GLY A 132 -5.76 3.12 -8.30
N ALA A 133 -6.44 2.23 -9.02
CA ALA A 133 -6.00 1.75 -10.33
C ALA A 133 -5.88 2.89 -11.35
N LEU A 134 -6.89 3.77 -11.42
CA LEU A 134 -6.87 4.92 -12.31
C LEU A 134 -5.64 5.80 -12.07
N TRP A 135 -5.37 6.20 -10.83
CA TRP A 135 -4.24 7.07 -10.52
C TRP A 135 -2.89 6.39 -10.74
N VAL A 136 -2.79 5.09 -10.46
CA VAL A 136 -1.57 4.31 -10.76
C VAL A 136 -1.34 4.25 -12.27
N THR A 137 -2.36 3.88 -13.06
CA THR A 137 -2.26 3.82 -14.53
C THR A 137 -1.93 5.20 -15.12
N LEU A 138 -2.56 6.27 -14.63
CA LEU A 138 -2.27 7.63 -15.07
C LEU A 138 -0.82 8.01 -14.78
N SER A 139 -0.33 7.70 -13.58
CA SER A 139 1.05 7.98 -13.18
C SER A 139 2.05 7.26 -14.08
N PHE A 140 1.84 5.97 -14.35
CA PHE A 140 2.70 5.20 -15.25
C PHE A 140 2.61 5.66 -16.71
N ALA A 141 1.42 6.07 -17.18
CA ALA A 141 1.26 6.63 -18.52
C ALA A 141 2.01 7.97 -18.68
N VAL A 142 2.06 8.81 -17.63
CA VAL A 142 2.86 10.04 -17.60
C VAL A 142 4.36 9.72 -17.57
N LEU A 143 4.78 8.72 -16.79
CA LEU A 143 6.17 8.26 -16.73
C LEU A 143 6.67 7.74 -18.09
N GLU A 144 5.86 6.93 -18.78
CA GLU A 144 6.15 6.43 -20.13
C GLU A 144 6.30 7.61 -21.12
N ARG A 145 5.38 8.58 -21.09
CA ARG A 145 5.43 9.75 -21.97
C ARG A 145 6.60 10.70 -21.71
N THR A 146 7.10 10.76 -20.48
CA THR A 146 8.22 11.64 -20.11
C THR A 146 9.59 10.97 -20.32
N GLY A 147 9.63 9.69 -20.70
CA GLY A 147 10.87 8.96 -20.97
C GLY A 147 11.74 8.76 -19.73
N ILE A 148 11.14 8.79 -18.53
CA ILE A 148 11.87 8.55 -17.28
C ILE A 148 12.15 7.06 -17.18
N ASN A 149 13.38 6.66 -17.53
CA ASN A 149 13.86 5.29 -17.38
C ASN A 149 13.82 4.82 -15.92
N GLU A 150 13.49 3.54 -15.72
CA GLU A 150 13.29 2.83 -14.46
C GLU A 150 14.27 3.19 -13.33
N GLY A 151 15.56 3.38 -13.66
CA GLY A 151 16.60 3.63 -12.68
C GLY A 151 16.59 5.01 -11.98
N LYS A 152 15.67 5.92 -12.32
CA LYS A 152 15.56 7.25 -11.69
C LYS A 152 14.41 7.39 -10.69
N ILE A 153 13.52 6.40 -10.60
CA ILE A 153 12.34 6.49 -9.74
C ILE A 153 12.64 5.73 -8.44
N PRO A 154 12.53 6.35 -7.25
CA PRO A 154 12.92 5.74 -5.97
C PRO A 154 12.24 4.40 -5.65
N PHE A 155 11.12 4.11 -6.31
CA PHE A 155 10.26 2.95 -6.06
C PHE A 155 10.35 1.87 -7.17
N ILE A 156 11.07 2.15 -8.27
CA ILE A 156 11.22 1.22 -9.40
C ILE A 156 12.67 0.72 -9.40
N LYS A 157 12.84 -0.58 -9.68
CA LYS A 157 14.11 -1.31 -9.48
C LYS A 157 15.33 -0.52 -9.99
N LYS A 158 16.38 -0.51 -9.16
CA LYS A 158 17.70 0.06 -9.46
C LYS A 158 18.20 -0.49 -10.80
N LYS A 159 18.94 0.33 -11.57
CA LYS A 159 19.66 -0.13 -12.77
C LYS A 159 20.48 -1.37 -12.40
N TRP A 160 20.21 -2.48 -13.09
CA TRP A 160 20.84 -3.78 -12.84
C TRP A 160 22.38 -3.67 -12.80
N SER A 161 22.96 -4.18 -11.73
CA SER A 161 24.40 -4.35 -11.50
C SER A 161 24.73 -5.83 -11.35
N LEU A 162 25.96 -6.24 -11.68
CA LEU A 162 26.44 -7.61 -11.37
C LEU A 162 26.40 -7.91 -9.86
N GLU A 163 26.38 -6.88 -9.02
CA GLU A 163 26.19 -6.98 -7.56
C GLU A 163 24.73 -7.29 -7.17
N ASP A 164 23.77 -7.08 -8.09
CA ASP A 164 22.34 -7.40 -7.89
C ASP A 164 22.01 -8.86 -8.25
N LEU A 165 22.99 -9.67 -8.67
CA LEU A 165 22.79 -11.11 -8.78
C LEU A 165 22.39 -11.64 -7.41
N GLU A 166 21.23 -12.30 -7.36
CA GLU A 166 20.73 -12.90 -6.12
C GLU A 166 21.77 -13.87 -5.57
N THR A 167 22.37 -13.50 -4.43
CA THR A 167 23.12 -14.46 -3.63
C THR A 167 22.13 -15.51 -3.15
N ILE A 168 22.50 -16.78 -3.32
CA ILE A 168 21.69 -17.93 -2.91
C ILE A 168 21.24 -17.69 -1.45
N PRO A 169 19.92 -17.64 -1.16
CA PRO A 169 19.44 -17.13 0.12
C PRO A 169 19.88 -18.04 1.26
N LEU A 170 20.82 -17.57 2.09
CA LEU A 170 21.29 -18.30 3.27
C LEU A 170 20.26 -18.35 4.41
N SER A 171 19.14 -17.60 4.34
CA SER A 171 17.94 -17.85 5.14
C SER A 171 16.76 -16.93 4.77
N ASP A 172 15.54 -17.46 4.84
CA ASP A 172 14.25 -16.77 4.62
C ASP A 172 13.90 -15.73 5.72
N LYS A 173 14.84 -15.44 6.65
CA LYS A 173 14.62 -14.63 7.87
C LYS A 173 14.49 -13.13 7.62
N ARG A 174 14.74 -12.65 6.39
CA ARG A 174 14.60 -11.23 6.02
C ARG A 174 13.23 -10.85 5.46
N LYS A 175 12.43 -11.83 5.01
CA LYS A 175 11.14 -11.53 4.39
C LYS A 175 10.15 -11.04 5.45
N ILE A 176 9.61 -9.86 5.21
CA ILE A 176 8.48 -9.34 5.97
C ILE A 176 7.23 -10.03 5.45
N SER A 177 6.44 -10.62 6.34
CA SER A 177 5.17 -11.23 5.94
C SER A 177 4.19 -10.16 5.47
N ARG A 178 3.70 -10.30 4.23
CA ARG A 178 2.68 -9.40 3.66
C ARG A 178 1.40 -9.45 4.50
N GLY A 179 1.00 -10.64 4.96
CA GLY A 179 -0.18 -10.81 5.81
C GLY A 179 -0.03 -10.12 7.17
N GLU A 180 1.13 -10.25 7.81
CA GLU A 180 1.42 -9.58 9.09
C GLU A 180 1.38 -8.06 8.97
N THR A 181 1.91 -7.52 7.86
CA THR A 181 1.90 -6.07 7.61
C THR A 181 0.47 -5.55 7.38
N LEU A 182 -0.34 -6.27 6.59
CA LEU A 182 -1.74 -5.91 6.36
C LEU A 182 -2.56 -6.03 7.65
N PHE A 183 -2.36 -7.09 8.43
CA PHE A 183 -3.01 -7.24 9.73
C PHE A 183 -2.64 -6.11 10.69
N SER A 184 -1.36 -5.71 10.74
CA SER A 184 -0.90 -4.59 11.56
C SER A 184 -1.50 -3.25 11.10
N MET A 185 -1.63 -3.03 9.79
CA MET A 185 -2.35 -1.86 9.25
C MET A 185 -3.81 -1.86 9.69
N PHE A 186 -4.51 -2.99 9.56
CA PHE A 186 -5.89 -3.16 10.00
C PHE A 186 -6.05 -2.83 11.49
N CYS A 187 -5.23 -3.44 12.35
CA CYS A 187 -5.26 -3.17 13.80
C CYS A 187 -4.99 -1.69 14.11
N THR A 188 -4.03 -1.07 13.44
CA THR A 188 -3.69 0.35 13.65
C THR A 188 -4.86 1.25 13.32
N VAL A 189 -5.51 1.04 12.17
CA VAL A 189 -6.71 1.80 11.77
C VAL A 189 -7.85 1.55 12.75
N LEU A 190 -8.08 0.29 13.14
CA LEU A 190 -9.14 -0.12 14.05
C LEU A 190 -9.01 0.53 15.43
N PHE A 191 -7.85 0.38 16.09
CA PHE A 191 -7.64 0.93 17.42
C PHE A 191 -7.61 2.46 17.43
N THR A 192 -6.96 3.09 16.43
CA THR A 192 -6.93 4.56 16.34
C THR A 192 -8.32 5.14 16.12
N SER A 193 -9.12 4.52 15.23
CA SER A 193 -10.49 4.93 14.96
C SER A 193 -11.40 4.74 16.18
N LEU A 194 -11.27 3.61 16.89
CA LEU A 194 -11.99 3.34 18.13
C LEU A 194 -11.72 4.44 19.18
N VAL A 195 -10.44 4.78 19.41
CA VAL A 195 -10.04 5.81 20.37
C VAL A 195 -10.49 7.22 19.93
N TYR A 196 -10.45 7.51 18.62
CA TYR A 196 -10.82 8.82 18.09
C TYR A 196 -12.33 9.08 18.08
N PHE A 197 -13.11 8.17 17.48
CA PHE A 197 -14.54 8.38 17.26
C PHE A 197 -15.40 7.92 18.44
N ASN A 198 -15.05 6.80 19.07
CA ASN A 198 -15.90 6.17 20.09
C ASN A 198 -15.10 5.71 21.31
N PRO A 199 -14.36 6.60 21.99
CA PRO A 199 -13.62 6.24 23.20
C PRO A 199 -14.53 5.72 24.32
N GLN A 200 -15.81 6.10 24.28
CA GLN A 200 -16.85 5.67 25.21
C GLN A 200 -17.16 4.17 25.13
N LEU A 201 -16.83 3.48 24.02
CA LEU A 201 -17.05 2.04 23.92
C LEU A 201 -16.07 1.23 24.77
N ILE A 202 -14.92 1.81 25.11
CA ILE A 202 -13.98 1.25 26.07
C ILE A 202 -14.51 1.61 27.47
N ALA A 203 -15.52 0.85 27.90
CA ALA A 203 -16.28 1.11 29.12
C ALA A 203 -16.56 -0.17 29.90
N LEU A 204 -16.91 0.02 31.17
CA LEU A 204 -17.52 -1.02 32.00
C LEU A 204 -19.02 -1.02 31.71
N TYR A 205 -19.56 -2.18 31.35
CA TYR A 205 -21.00 -2.38 31.12
C TYR A 205 -21.56 -3.19 32.29
N VAL A 206 -22.27 -2.53 33.21
CA VAL A 206 -22.88 -3.18 34.38
C VAL A 206 -24.38 -3.07 34.27
N LYS A 207 -25.09 -4.17 34.54
CA LYS A 207 -26.55 -4.15 34.61
C LYS A 207 -26.97 -3.59 35.97
N GLY A 208 -27.54 -2.39 35.97
CA GLY A 208 -28.05 -1.74 37.17
C GLY A 208 -29.24 -2.48 37.78
N ALA A 209 -29.57 -2.17 39.04
CA ALA A 209 -30.66 -2.79 39.78
C ALA A 209 -32.05 -2.56 39.14
N ASN A 210 -32.18 -1.51 38.32
CA ASN A 210 -33.36 -1.17 37.52
C ASN A 210 -33.43 -1.94 36.17
N GLY A 211 -32.47 -2.81 35.88
CA GLY A 211 -32.37 -3.56 34.63
C GLY A 211 -31.77 -2.79 33.46
N VAL A 212 -31.42 -1.51 33.63
CA VAL A 212 -30.75 -0.67 32.62
C VAL A 212 -29.25 -0.93 32.66
N ILE A 213 -28.60 -0.96 31.50
CA ILE A 213 -27.15 -1.10 31.41
C ILE A 213 -26.52 0.27 31.67
N GLU A 214 -25.78 0.39 32.77
CA GLU A 214 -24.96 1.55 33.06
C GLU A 214 -23.60 1.39 32.36
N VAL A 215 -23.26 2.38 31.55
CA VAL A 215 -22.02 2.41 30.76
C VAL A 215 -21.09 3.46 31.36
N THR A 216 -19.99 3.02 31.95
CA THR A 216 -18.99 3.92 32.54
C THR A 216 -17.70 3.87 31.70
N PRO A 217 -17.36 4.93 30.95
CA PRO A 217 -16.14 4.97 30.14
C PRO A 217 -14.86 4.84 30.98
N LEU A 218 -13.87 4.11 30.46
CA LEU A 218 -12.54 3.95 31.07
C LEU A 218 -11.78 5.28 31.07
N PHE A 219 -11.84 6.02 29.97
CA PHE A 219 -11.11 7.27 29.79
C PHE A 219 -11.99 8.48 30.11
N SER A 220 -11.38 9.48 30.76
CA SER A 220 -11.93 10.83 30.81
C SER A 220 -11.85 11.46 29.43
N ILE A 221 -13.01 11.71 28.80
CA ILE A 221 -13.11 12.18 27.42
C ILE A 221 -12.38 13.52 27.24
N GLU A 222 -12.56 14.44 28.18
CA GLU A 222 -11.92 15.76 28.17
C GLU A 222 -10.40 15.65 28.18
N ARG A 223 -9.86 14.74 29.01
CA ARG A 223 -8.41 14.54 29.09
C ARG A 223 -7.88 13.80 27.87
N LEU A 224 -8.60 12.78 27.39
CA LEU A 224 -8.23 12.02 26.19
C LEU A 224 -8.13 12.90 24.94
N GLN A 225 -9.01 13.90 24.79
CA GLN A 225 -8.96 14.85 23.67
C GLN A 225 -7.60 15.56 23.53
N SER A 226 -6.90 15.80 24.64
CA SER A 226 -5.57 16.42 24.62
C SER A 226 -4.52 15.51 23.96
N TYR A 227 -4.71 14.20 24.00
CA TYR A 227 -3.81 13.20 23.41
C TYR A 227 -4.21 12.78 21.99
N ILE A 228 -5.48 12.97 21.61
CA ILE A 228 -6.03 12.51 20.33
C ILE A 228 -5.18 12.96 19.13
N PHE A 229 -4.79 14.24 19.08
CA PHE A 229 -4.01 14.76 17.97
C PHE A 229 -2.67 14.02 17.81
N VAL A 230 -1.97 13.78 18.93
CA VAL A 230 -0.69 13.08 18.95
C VAL A 230 -0.88 11.61 18.58
N ILE A 231 -1.90 10.93 19.11
CA ILE A 231 -2.22 9.53 18.78
C ILE A 231 -2.47 9.38 17.27
N VAL A 232 -3.29 10.25 16.68
CA VAL A 232 -3.59 10.23 15.24
C VAL A 232 -2.34 10.50 14.41
N LEU A 233 -1.52 11.48 14.80
CA LEU A 233 -0.26 11.78 14.10
C LEU A 233 0.67 10.57 14.08
N PHE A 234 0.83 9.90 15.22
CA PHE A 234 1.65 8.69 15.31
C PHE A 234 1.07 7.54 14.48
N ALA A 235 -0.25 7.35 14.50
CA ALA A 235 -0.90 6.34 13.66
C ALA A 235 -0.67 6.58 12.16
N ILE A 236 -0.71 7.84 11.70
CA ILE A 236 -0.41 8.20 10.31
C ILE A 236 1.04 7.84 9.96
N ILE A 237 2.00 8.20 10.82
CA ILE A 237 3.42 7.86 10.62
C ILE A 237 3.60 6.33 10.58
N GLN A 238 2.95 5.60 11.48
CA GLN A 238 3.00 4.14 11.52
C GLN A 238 2.46 3.50 10.24
N LEU A 239 1.36 4.04 9.68
CA LEU A 239 0.82 3.59 8.39
C LEU A 239 1.80 3.84 7.25
N ILE A 240 2.47 5.00 7.23
CA ILE A 240 3.52 5.29 6.23
C ILE A 240 4.66 4.27 6.32
N ILE A 241 5.11 3.94 7.54
CA ILE A 241 6.15 2.92 7.76
C ILE A 241 5.67 1.55 7.27
N PHE A 242 4.41 1.16 7.53
CA PHE A 242 3.87 -0.10 7.03
C PHE A 242 3.75 -0.14 5.52
N ILE A 243 3.34 0.96 4.88
CA ILE A 243 3.31 1.07 3.42
C ILE A 243 4.72 0.86 2.87
N TRP A 244 5.72 1.50 3.48
CA TRP A 244 7.11 1.31 3.07
C TRP A 244 7.60 -0.14 3.28
N LYS A 245 7.29 -0.77 4.42
CA LYS A 245 7.58 -2.21 4.66
C LYS A 245 6.93 -3.10 3.62
N PHE A 246 5.68 -2.81 3.26
CA PHE A 246 4.91 -3.58 2.30
C PHE A 246 5.47 -3.44 0.87
N ILE A 247 6.01 -2.27 0.51
CA ILE A 247 6.72 -2.03 -0.76
C ILE A 247 8.08 -2.72 -0.78
N SER A 248 8.94 -2.45 0.22
CA SER A 248 10.35 -2.87 0.18
C SER A 248 10.54 -4.36 0.40
N MET A 249 9.63 -5.06 1.10
CA MET A 249 9.67 -6.51 1.43
C MET A 249 10.93 -7.03 2.14
N GLN A 250 11.94 -6.18 2.29
CA GLN A 250 13.20 -6.40 2.97
C GLN A 250 13.47 -5.20 3.87
N TRP A 251 14.13 -5.45 5.00
CA TRP A 251 14.58 -4.39 5.89
C TRP A 251 15.76 -3.65 5.25
N SER A 252 15.58 -2.37 4.94
CA SER A 252 16.68 -1.47 4.63
C SER A 252 17.10 -0.71 5.88
N PHE A 253 18.38 -0.30 5.96
CA PHE A 253 18.88 0.46 7.11
C PHE A 253 18.07 1.75 7.40
N PRO A 254 17.66 2.57 6.40
CA PRO A 254 16.81 3.73 6.65
C PRO A 254 15.44 3.37 7.24
N LEU A 255 14.81 2.31 6.71
CA LEU A 255 13.50 1.84 7.20
C LEU A 255 13.58 1.30 8.63
N ALA A 256 14.66 0.57 8.97
CA ALA A 256 14.92 0.11 10.32
C ALA A 256 15.09 1.28 11.30
N MET A 257 15.83 2.32 10.90
CA MET A 257 16.08 3.49 11.74
C MET A 257 14.81 4.32 11.97
N ILE A 258 14.00 4.57 10.94
CA ILE A 258 12.72 5.28 11.09
C ILE A 258 11.75 4.48 11.96
N ASN A 259 11.66 3.16 11.76
CA ASN A 259 10.84 2.29 12.62
C ASN A 259 11.30 2.33 14.08
N ALA A 260 12.61 2.32 14.33
CA ALA A 260 13.16 2.40 15.68
C ALA A 260 12.85 3.75 16.35
N ILE A 261 13.04 4.86 15.62
CA ILE A 261 12.70 6.21 16.12
C ILE A 261 11.21 6.29 16.46
N HIS A 262 10.35 5.76 15.58
CA HIS A 262 8.91 5.73 15.81
C HIS A 262 8.56 4.90 17.06
N ASN A 263 9.12 3.69 17.21
CA ASN A 263 8.89 2.84 18.39
C ASN A 263 9.33 3.51 19.69
N ILE A 264 10.47 4.21 19.69
CA ILE A 264 10.95 4.97 20.86
C ILE A 264 9.97 6.09 21.20
N ALA A 265 9.60 6.89 20.20
CA ALA A 265 8.68 8.01 20.41
C ALA A 265 7.29 7.53 20.88
N LEU A 266 6.81 6.39 20.36
CA LEU A 266 5.54 5.79 20.78
C LEU A 266 5.63 5.19 22.19
N THR A 267 6.79 4.63 22.58
CA THR A 267 7.05 4.21 23.97
C THR A 267 7.01 5.40 24.93
N ILE A 268 7.61 6.53 24.56
CA ILE A 268 7.54 7.77 25.35
C ILE A 268 6.09 8.24 25.49
N LEU A 269 5.33 8.22 24.40
CA LEU A 269 3.91 8.58 24.44
C LEU A 269 3.12 7.68 25.40
N VAL A 270 3.30 6.35 25.31
CA VAL A 270 2.66 5.38 26.21
C VAL A 270 3.04 5.65 27.67
N TRP A 271 4.30 5.95 27.94
CA TRP A 271 4.77 6.30 29.28
C TRP A 271 4.10 7.56 29.83
N VAL A 272 3.99 8.62 29.01
CA VAL A 272 3.30 9.86 29.37
C VAL A 272 1.81 9.62 29.64
N VAL A 273 1.16 8.81 28.80
CA VAL A 273 -0.26 8.44 28.92
C VAL A 273 -0.53 7.63 30.20
N ILE A 274 0.34 6.67 30.53
CA ILE A 274 0.22 5.86 31.77
C ILE A 274 0.45 6.71 33.02
N SER A 275 1.34 7.71 32.93
CA SER A 275 1.66 8.60 34.06
C SER A 275 0.56 9.63 34.35
N ASP A 276 -0.42 9.79 33.46
CA ASP A 276 -1.51 10.74 33.61
C ASP A 276 -2.68 10.13 34.38
N GLU A 277 -2.71 10.34 35.70
CA GLU A 277 -3.77 9.84 36.58
C GLU A 277 -5.17 10.40 36.23
N TYR A 278 -5.24 11.58 35.59
CA TYR A 278 -6.51 12.22 35.20
C TYR A 278 -7.09 11.66 33.90
N LEU A 279 -6.30 10.88 33.14
CA LEU A 279 -6.77 10.25 31.93
C LEU A 279 -7.80 9.15 32.23
N PHE A 280 -7.65 8.45 33.35
CA PHE A 280 -8.55 7.38 33.75
C PHE A 280 -9.73 7.94 34.55
N ASN A 281 -10.94 7.57 34.15
CA ASN A 281 -12.16 8.03 34.80
C ASN A 281 -12.29 7.41 36.20
N GLN A 282 -12.36 8.24 37.25
CA GLN A 282 -12.49 7.73 38.62
C GLN A 282 -13.79 6.95 38.85
N ASN A 283 -14.88 7.33 38.16
CA ASN A 283 -16.16 6.64 38.24
C ASN A 283 -16.07 5.20 37.72
N PHE A 284 -15.15 4.93 36.79
CA PHE A 284 -14.90 3.57 36.30
C PHE A 284 -14.41 2.65 37.43
N PHE A 285 -13.48 3.13 38.27
CA PHE A 285 -12.96 2.35 39.39
C PHE A 285 -13.99 2.17 40.51
N LEU A 286 -14.84 3.17 40.74
CA LEU A 286 -15.97 3.05 41.67
C LEU A 286 -16.95 1.97 41.20
N ALA A 287 -17.31 1.98 39.92
CA ALA A 287 -18.21 0.97 39.36
C ALA A 287 -17.63 -0.46 39.46
N ILE A 288 -16.31 -0.64 39.28
CA ILE A 288 -15.65 -1.92 39.52
C ILE A 288 -15.69 -2.30 41.00
N ALA A 289 -15.44 -1.36 41.91
CA ALA A 289 -15.47 -1.59 43.35
C ALA A 289 -16.85 -2.09 43.80
N ASP A 290 -17.91 -1.43 43.33
CA ASP A 290 -19.30 -1.77 43.63
C ASP A 290 -19.68 -3.14 43.06
N TYR A 291 -19.27 -3.44 41.82
CA TYR A 291 -19.57 -4.72 41.18
C TYR A 291 -18.82 -5.90 41.83
N THR A 292 -17.58 -5.68 42.27
CA THR A 292 -16.71 -6.74 42.83
C THR A 292 -16.80 -6.86 44.35
N ASN A 293 -17.47 -5.94 45.04
CA ASN A 293 -17.44 -5.77 46.50
C ASN A 293 -16.01 -5.63 47.08
N ILE A 294 -15.06 -5.17 46.28
CA ILE A 294 -13.68 -4.90 46.71
C ILE A 294 -13.53 -3.39 46.92
N PRO A 295 -13.00 -2.93 48.06
CA PRO A 295 -12.83 -1.50 48.29
C PRO A 295 -11.89 -0.87 47.25
N ILE A 296 -12.21 0.35 46.81
CA ILE A 296 -11.43 1.09 45.81
C ILE A 296 -9.96 1.26 46.21
N THR A 297 -9.67 1.34 47.52
CA THR A 297 -8.31 1.42 48.08
C THR A 297 -7.43 0.21 47.75
N LYS A 298 -8.02 -0.93 47.39
CA LYS A 298 -7.29 -2.11 46.88
C LYS A 298 -7.24 -2.15 45.35
N ILE A 299 -8.28 -1.65 44.66
CA ILE A 299 -8.36 -1.69 43.19
C ILE A 299 -7.39 -0.71 42.53
N THR A 300 -7.34 0.53 42.99
CA THR A 300 -6.52 1.58 42.36
C THR A 300 -5.03 1.22 42.35
N PRO A 301 -4.42 0.70 43.43
CA PRO A 301 -3.02 0.26 43.42
C PRO A 301 -2.75 -0.94 42.52
N ILE A 302 -3.70 -1.89 42.43
CA ILE A 302 -3.59 -3.05 41.54
C ILE A 302 -3.61 -2.58 40.08
N TRP A 303 -4.52 -1.67 39.75
CA TRP A 303 -4.64 -1.09 38.42
C TRP A 303 -3.36 -0.33 38.02
N SER A 304 -2.88 0.57 38.88
CA SER A 304 -1.67 1.34 38.58
C SER A 304 -0.46 0.43 38.41
N ASN A 305 -0.27 -0.57 39.27
CA ASN A 305 0.82 -1.54 39.14
C ASN A 305 0.74 -2.32 37.81
N ASN A 306 -0.45 -2.75 37.40
CA ASN A 306 -0.65 -3.43 36.12
C ASN A 306 -0.38 -2.52 34.92
N LEU A 307 -0.73 -1.23 35.00
CA LEU A 307 -0.39 -0.26 33.95
C LEU A 307 1.13 -0.08 33.81
N TRP A 308 1.85 0.00 34.92
CA TRP A 308 3.31 0.09 34.90
C TRP A 308 3.97 -1.17 34.33
N ILE A 309 3.46 -2.36 34.69
CA ILE A 309 3.91 -3.62 34.10
C ILE A 309 3.64 -3.62 32.59
N PHE A 310 2.46 -3.20 32.16
CA PHE A 310 2.12 -3.07 30.74
C PHE A 310 3.09 -2.13 30.01
N GLY A 311 3.35 -0.93 30.57
CA GLY A 311 4.30 0.03 30.00
C GLY A 311 5.72 -0.53 29.90
N ALA A 312 6.19 -1.26 30.93
CA ALA A 312 7.49 -1.91 30.93
C ALA A 312 7.58 -3.02 29.86
N CYS A 313 6.56 -3.88 29.77
CA CYS A 313 6.48 -4.91 28.72
C CYS A 313 6.47 -4.28 27.32
N PHE A 314 5.68 -3.20 27.14
CA PHE A 314 5.61 -2.47 25.88
C PHE A 314 6.98 -1.90 25.47
N ALA A 315 7.72 -1.32 26.42
CA ALA A 315 9.06 -0.81 26.19
C ALA A 315 10.04 -1.92 25.79
N VAL A 316 10.01 -3.08 26.48
CA VAL A 316 10.86 -4.24 26.15
C VAL A 316 10.57 -4.75 24.74
N ILE A 317 9.29 -4.89 24.36
CA ILE A 317 8.89 -5.31 23.02
C ILE A 317 9.35 -4.30 21.96
N SER A 318 9.20 -3.00 22.24
CA SER A 318 9.61 -1.92 21.33
C SER A 318 11.13 -1.91 21.09
N ILE A 319 11.91 -2.13 22.15
CA ILE A 319 13.37 -2.28 22.07
C ILE A 319 13.73 -3.52 21.27
N TRP A 320 13.09 -4.65 21.53
CA TRP A 320 13.32 -5.89 20.79
C TRP A 320 13.03 -5.73 19.30
N ASP A 321 11.90 -5.11 18.93
CA ASP A 321 11.54 -4.87 17.54
C ASP A 321 12.55 -3.94 16.84
N ALA A 322 12.98 -2.88 17.53
CA ALA A 322 14.04 -1.99 17.02
C ALA A 322 15.35 -2.75 16.78
N VAL A 323 15.80 -3.56 17.73
CA VAL A 323 17.02 -4.37 17.60
C VAL A 323 16.89 -5.40 16.48
N ALA A 324 15.76 -6.10 16.40
CA ALA A 324 15.49 -7.08 15.35
C ALA A 324 15.48 -6.43 13.96
N ALA A 325 14.89 -5.25 13.82
CA ALA A 325 14.91 -4.45 12.59
C ALA A 325 16.34 -4.09 12.16
N PHE A 326 17.19 -3.65 13.10
CA PHE A 326 18.59 -3.32 12.81
C PHE A 326 19.43 -4.54 12.43
N ILE A 327 19.25 -5.68 13.13
CA ILE A 327 19.95 -6.93 12.81
C ILE A 327 19.56 -7.41 11.40
N LYS A 328 18.28 -7.29 11.05
CA LYS A 328 17.77 -7.67 9.72
C LYS A 328 18.19 -6.69 8.62
N GLY A 329 18.37 -5.41 8.93
CA GLY A 329 18.73 -4.37 7.96
C GLY A 329 20.23 -4.15 7.72
N LYS A 330 21.11 -4.70 8.58
CA LYS A 330 22.58 -4.58 8.46
C LYS A 330 23.25 -5.75 7.71
N ARG A 331 22.58 -6.90 7.62
CA ARG A 331 23.01 -8.03 6.78
C ARG A 331 22.34 -7.89 5.43
#